data_AF-A0A519YY36-F1
#
_entry.id   AF-A0A519YY36-F1
#
_cell.length_a   1.000
_cell.length_b   1.000
_cell.length_c   1.000
_cell.angle_alpha   90.00
_cell.angle_beta   90.00
_cell.angle_gamma   90.00
#
_symmetry.space_group_name_H-M   'P 1'
#
loop_
_entity.id
_entity.type
_entity.pdbx_description
1 polymer ?
#
loop_
_entity_poly.entity_id
_entity_poly.type
_entity_poly.pdbx_seq_one_letter_code
_entity_poly.pdbx_strand_id
1 'polypeptide(L)'
;MDIRALRDGVVTDVPAHLHAGQWVSPTQLLGRVLHGQQLDVRGFADERDAVRLRTGAPARFVPEDATRRSLRLHLVLVEPTAAETISPPVLASVHGGRIAVTERKPGQLVPMVAQHRVVLAPDEASPSGQGLPQMLRGEVTVSAEPESLMARTCRHVWRVVMAELRA
;
A
#
# COMPACT_ATOMS: atom_id res chain seq x y z
N MET A 1 34.15 4.44 14.58
CA MET A 1 33.52 3.62 13.52
C MET A 1 32.25 4.35 13.18
N ASP A 2 32.22 4.97 12.02
CA ASP A 2 31.17 5.93 11.68
C ASP A 2 30.22 5.28 10.68
N ILE A 3 28.95 5.19 11.03
CA ILE A 3 27.90 4.71 10.14
C ILE A 3 27.25 5.95 9.54
N ARG A 4 27.19 6.01 8.21
CA ARG A 4 26.55 7.11 7.47
C ARG A 4 25.49 6.52 6.55
N ALA A 5 24.42 7.28 6.32
CA ALA A 5 23.44 6.92 5.30
C ALA A 5 24.11 6.93 3.92
N LEU A 6 23.75 5.97 3.08
CA LEU A 6 24.29 5.87 1.71
C LEU A 6 23.73 6.95 0.78
N ARG A 7 22.53 7.46 1.07
CA ARG A 7 21.81 8.47 0.29
C ARG A 7 21.07 9.44 1.21
N ASP A 8 20.78 10.62 0.69
CA ASP A 8 19.91 11.61 1.34
C ASP A 8 18.51 11.02 1.56
N GLY A 9 17.93 11.28 2.73
CA GLY A 9 16.64 10.72 3.08
C GLY A 9 16.17 11.12 4.48
N VAL A 10 14.99 10.62 4.85
CA VAL A 10 14.41 10.80 6.18
C VAL A 10 14.59 9.51 6.98
N VAL A 11 15.14 9.63 8.20
CA VAL A 11 15.29 8.48 9.10
C VAL A 11 13.95 8.19 9.78
N THR A 12 13.49 6.95 9.70
CA THR A 12 12.27 6.43 10.36
C THR A 12 12.59 5.16 11.15
N ASP A 13 11.61 4.67 11.92
CA ASP A 13 11.72 3.46 12.75
C ASP A 13 12.95 3.44 13.68
N VAL A 14 13.37 4.60 14.20
CA VAL A 14 14.45 4.67 15.19
C VAL A 14 13.96 4.00 16.48
N PRO A 15 14.63 2.97 16.99
CA PRO A 15 14.21 2.30 18.21
C PRO A 15 14.19 3.29 19.38
N ALA A 16 13.07 3.39 20.10
CA ALA A 16 12.92 4.31 21.23
C ALA A 16 13.95 4.08 22.36
N HIS A 17 14.50 2.87 22.45
CA HIS A 17 15.50 2.47 23.43
C HIS A 17 16.94 2.67 22.96
N LEU A 18 17.18 3.26 21.78
CA LEU A 18 18.53 3.55 21.29
C LEU A 18 19.09 4.80 21.99
N HIS A 19 20.10 4.63 22.83
CA HIS A 19 20.68 5.73 23.62
C HIS A 19 22.18 5.89 23.34
N ALA A 20 22.70 7.11 23.47
CA ALA A 20 24.14 7.35 23.33
C ALA A 20 24.93 6.56 24.39
N GLY A 21 26.02 5.92 23.97
CA GLY A 21 26.86 5.07 24.84
C GLY A 21 26.38 3.63 25.00
N GLN A 22 25.29 3.25 24.35
CA GLN A 22 24.79 1.88 24.35
C GLN A 22 25.57 0.99 23.37
N TRP A 23 25.88 -0.24 23.80
CA TRP A 23 26.39 -1.28 22.92
C TRP A 23 25.26 -1.81 22.03
N VAL A 24 25.49 -1.80 20.72
CA VAL A 24 24.53 -2.29 19.70
C VAL A 24 25.09 -3.53 19.02
N SER A 25 24.23 -4.51 18.77
CA SER A 25 24.62 -5.70 18.00
C SER A 25 24.87 -5.33 16.53
N PRO A 26 25.79 -5.99 15.81
CA PRO A 26 26.00 -5.78 14.37
C PRO A 26 24.74 -5.98 13.52
N THR A 27 23.77 -6.77 14.00
CA THR A 27 22.50 -7.06 13.33
C THR A 27 21.33 -6.22 13.83
N GLN A 28 21.55 -5.34 14.80
CA GLN A 28 20.49 -4.51 15.39
C GLN A 28 20.09 -3.41 14.40
N LEU A 29 18.79 -3.36 14.09
CA LEU A 29 18.23 -2.26 13.31
C LEU A 29 18.33 -0.96 14.12
N LEU A 30 19.08 0.02 13.60
CA LEU A 30 19.24 1.33 14.22
C LEU A 30 18.22 2.36 13.73
N GLY A 31 17.59 2.07 12.59
CA GLY A 31 16.63 2.93 11.90
C GLY A 31 16.60 2.57 10.42
N ARG A 32 15.59 3.05 9.71
CA ARG A 32 15.50 2.96 8.24
C ARG A 32 15.66 4.34 7.65
N VAL A 33 16.28 4.43 6.47
CA VAL A 33 16.37 5.68 5.70
C VAL A 33 15.46 5.56 4.50
N LEU A 34 14.48 6.45 4.39
CA LEU A 34 13.57 6.53 3.25
C LEU A 34 14.09 7.57 2.25
N HIS A 35 14.15 7.18 0.97
CA HIS A 35 14.60 8.03 -0.14
C HIS A 35 13.43 8.39 -1.06
N GLY A 36 13.35 9.65 -1.49
CA GLY A 36 12.29 10.15 -2.40
C GLY A 36 11.06 10.75 -1.69
N GLN A 37 10.31 11.60 -2.41
CA GLN A 37 9.11 12.31 -1.90
C GLN A 37 7.79 11.81 -2.51
N GLN A 38 7.82 10.77 -3.36
CA GLN A 38 6.65 10.30 -4.11
C GLN A 38 5.96 9.13 -3.42
N LEU A 39 4.67 9.29 -3.09
CA LEU A 39 3.81 8.24 -2.58
C LEU A 39 3.53 7.21 -3.69
N ASP A 40 3.89 5.95 -3.47
CA ASP A 40 3.51 4.82 -4.33
C ASP A 40 2.31 4.13 -3.71
N VAL A 41 1.16 4.08 -4.37
CA VAL A 41 -0.05 3.47 -3.80
C VAL A 41 -0.35 2.17 -4.54
N ARG A 42 -0.12 1.01 -3.89
CA ARG A 42 -0.43 -0.30 -4.50
C ARG A 42 -1.70 -0.93 -3.94
N GLY A 43 -2.22 -1.98 -4.55
CA GLY A 43 -3.33 -2.71 -3.95
C GLY A 43 -3.77 -3.90 -4.77
N PHE A 44 -4.88 -4.51 -4.37
CA PHE A 44 -5.48 -5.64 -5.07
C PHE A 44 -6.96 -5.35 -5.35
N ALA A 45 -7.47 -5.92 -6.43
CA ALA A 45 -8.88 -5.93 -6.77
C ALA A 45 -9.26 -7.31 -7.29
N ASP A 46 -10.43 -7.80 -6.93
CA ASP A 46 -10.95 -9.06 -7.48
C ASP A 46 -11.09 -8.97 -9.00
N GLU A 47 -10.95 -10.10 -9.70
CA GLU A 47 -11.13 -10.22 -11.16
C GLU A 47 -12.35 -9.46 -11.71
N ARG A 48 -13.50 -9.57 -11.01
CA ARG A 48 -14.77 -8.94 -11.41
C ARG A 48 -14.70 -7.41 -11.42
N ASP A 49 -13.96 -6.83 -10.48
CA ASP A 49 -13.79 -5.38 -10.40
C ASP A 49 -12.64 -4.93 -11.30
N ALA A 50 -11.55 -5.72 -11.38
CA ALA A 50 -10.38 -5.44 -12.21
C ALA A 50 -10.74 -5.20 -13.68
N VAL A 51 -11.63 -6.02 -14.26
CA VAL A 51 -12.13 -5.88 -15.65
C VAL A 51 -12.79 -4.52 -15.91
N ARG A 52 -13.36 -3.88 -14.89
CA ARG A 52 -14.12 -2.62 -15.00
C ARG A 52 -13.26 -1.39 -14.74
N LEU A 53 -12.05 -1.59 -14.22
CA LEU A 53 -11.13 -0.50 -13.94
C LEU A 53 -10.48 0.00 -15.22
N ARG A 54 -10.24 1.31 -15.29
CA ARG A 54 -9.60 2.00 -16.42
C ARG A 54 -8.51 2.92 -15.91
N THR A 55 -7.35 2.90 -16.54
CA THR A 55 -6.28 3.86 -16.24
C THR A 55 -6.80 5.29 -16.36
N GLY A 56 -6.39 6.15 -15.43
CA GLY A 56 -6.90 7.52 -15.26
C GLY A 56 -8.16 7.63 -14.39
N ALA A 57 -8.79 6.52 -14.02
CA ALA A 57 -9.98 6.55 -13.18
C ALA A 57 -9.71 7.24 -11.83
N PRO A 58 -10.56 8.20 -11.41
CA PRO A 58 -10.39 8.86 -10.14
C PRO A 58 -10.64 7.89 -8.99
N ALA A 59 -9.85 8.05 -7.93
CA ALA A 59 -9.83 7.16 -6.78
C ALA A 59 -9.63 7.93 -5.48
N ARG A 60 -10.01 7.30 -4.37
CA ARG A 60 -9.90 7.88 -3.04
C ARG A 60 -9.42 6.84 -2.05
N PHE A 61 -8.30 7.12 -1.40
CA PHE A 61 -7.79 6.31 -0.31
C PHE A 61 -8.35 6.80 1.03
N VAL A 62 -8.87 5.87 1.81
CA VAL A 62 -9.39 6.07 3.17
C VAL A 62 -8.55 5.21 4.12
N PRO A 63 -7.70 5.82 4.97
CA PRO A 63 -6.92 5.08 5.97
C PRO A 63 -7.82 4.37 6.99
N GLU A 64 -7.35 3.27 7.57
CA GLU A 64 -8.04 2.63 8.71
C GLU A 64 -8.03 3.49 9.97
N ASP A 65 -6.97 4.29 10.14
CA ASP A 65 -6.87 5.29 11.21
C ASP A 65 -7.74 6.51 10.87
N ALA A 66 -8.87 6.64 11.55
CA ALA A 66 -9.84 7.72 11.35
C ALA A 66 -9.29 9.13 11.67
N THR A 67 -8.16 9.23 12.37
CA THR A 67 -7.49 10.52 12.63
C THR A 67 -6.73 11.04 11.41
N ARG A 68 -6.49 10.19 10.40
CA ARG A 68 -5.76 10.52 9.18
C ARG A 68 -6.71 10.98 8.07
N ARG A 69 -6.25 11.95 7.28
CA ARG A 69 -7.00 12.44 6.12
C ARG A 69 -6.94 11.44 4.97
N SER A 70 -8.05 11.33 4.26
CA SER A 70 -8.14 10.61 2.98
C SER A 70 -7.32 11.27 1.88
N LEU A 71 -6.76 10.49 0.96
CA LEU A 71 -5.98 10.98 -0.19
C LEU A 71 -6.77 10.82 -1.50
N ARG A 72 -6.67 11.82 -2.38
CA ARG A 72 -7.18 11.71 -3.75
C ARG A 72 -6.09 11.13 -4.63
N LEU A 73 -6.47 10.11 -5.39
CA LEU A 73 -5.59 9.32 -6.23
C LEU A 73 -6.23 9.15 -7.61
N HIS A 74 -5.45 8.67 -8.56
CA HIS A 74 -5.96 8.13 -9.82
C HIS A 74 -5.32 6.77 -10.09
N LEU A 75 -6.06 5.92 -10.78
CA LEU A 75 -5.58 4.60 -11.18
C LEU A 75 -4.54 4.73 -12.29
N VAL A 76 -3.35 4.19 -12.08
CA VAL A 76 -2.25 4.20 -13.06
C VAL A 76 -2.26 2.91 -13.87
N LEU A 77 -2.34 1.77 -13.19
CA LEU A 77 -2.23 0.46 -13.83
C LEU A 77 -3.11 -0.58 -13.11
N VAL A 78 -3.65 -1.50 -13.89
CA VAL A 78 -4.17 -2.78 -13.42
C VAL A 78 -3.32 -3.86 -14.06
N GLU A 79 -2.67 -4.70 -13.26
CA GLU A 79 -1.91 -5.83 -13.78
C GLU A 79 -2.89 -6.83 -14.43
N PRO A 80 -2.67 -7.23 -15.69
CA PRO A 80 -3.57 -8.14 -16.40
C PRO A 80 -3.53 -9.56 -15.83
N THR A 81 -2.47 -9.90 -15.11
CA THR A 81 -2.27 -11.23 -14.52
C THR A 81 -2.70 -11.21 -13.06
N ALA A 82 -3.44 -12.23 -12.63
CA ALA A 82 -3.76 -12.42 -11.23
C ALA A 82 -2.49 -12.69 -10.41
N ALA A 83 -2.44 -12.13 -9.20
CA ALA A 83 -1.33 -12.28 -8.29
C ALA A 83 -1.26 -13.71 -7.74
N GLU A 84 -0.13 -14.38 -7.98
CA GLU A 84 0.13 -15.72 -7.44
C GLU A 84 0.34 -15.70 -5.91
N THR A 85 0.78 -14.56 -5.38
CA THR A 85 1.00 -14.34 -3.95
C THR A 85 0.59 -12.94 -3.53
N ILE A 86 0.07 -12.82 -2.32
CA ILE A 86 -0.31 -11.56 -1.71
C ILE A 86 0.84 -11.04 -0.84
N SER A 87 1.31 -9.84 -1.19
CA SER A 87 2.31 -9.11 -0.43
C SER A 87 1.87 -7.64 -0.31
N PRO A 88 1.99 -7.01 0.87
CA PRO A 88 2.61 -7.51 2.11
C PRO A 88 1.70 -8.48 2.90
N PRO A 89 2.24 -9.28 3.85
CA PRO A 89 1.45 -10.26 4.62
C PRO A 89 0.26 -9.68 5.37
N VAL A 90 0.32 -8.41 5.79
CA VAL A 90 -0.75 -7.72 6.52
C VAL A 90 -2.07 -7.56 5.74
N LEU A 91 -2.07 -7.89 4.43
CA LEU A 91 -3.29 -7.89 3.61
C LEU A 91 -4.04 -9.21 3.68
N ALA A 92 -3.34 -10.29 4.03
CA ALA A 92 -3.85 -11.62 4.06
C ALA A 92 -4.72 -11.89 5.29
N SER A 93 -5.79 -12.65 5.12
CA SER A 93 -6.72 -13.07 6.19
C SER A 93 -6.01 -13.78 7.34
N VAL A 94 -5.00 -14.59 7.05
CA VAL A 94 -4.20 -15.29 8.07
C VAL A 94 -3.41 -14.34 8.98
N HIS A 95 -3.22 -13.08 8.56
CA HIS A 95 -2.58 -12.00 9.36
C HIS A 95 -3.58 -10.88 9.71
N GLY A 96 -4.89 -11.16 9.72
CA GLY A 96 -5.94 -10.17 10.05
C GLY A 96 -6.19 -9.12 8.96
N GLY A 97 -5.73 -9.39 7.73
CA GLY A 97 -6.06 -8.61 6.55
C GLY A 97 -7.38 -9.07 5.91
N ARG A 98 -7.82 -8.34 4.88
CA ARG A 98 -9.15 -8.54 4.27
C ARG A 98 -9.14 -9.47 3.05
N ILE A 99 -7.96 -9.79 2.51
CA ILE A 99 -7.84 -10.68 1.35
C ILE A 99 -7.81 -12.12 1.85
N ALA A 100 -8.81 -12.91 1.47
CA ALA A 100 -8.83 -14.33 1.79
C ALA A 100 -7.68 -15.05 1.10
N VAL A 101 -6.73 -15.56 1.88
CA VAL A 101 -5.60 -16.35 1.38
C VAL A 101 -5.54 -17.70 2.08
N THR A 102 -4.90 -18.65 1.41
CA THR A 102 -4.46 -19.92 1.98
C THR A 102 -2.94 -19.96 1.94
N GLU A 103 -2.32 -20.36 3.05
CA GLU A 103 -0.88 -20.57 3.11
C GLU A 103 -0.54 -21.96 2.58
N ARG A 104 0.12 -22.03 1.40
CA ARG A 104 0.54 -23.33 0.81
C ARG A 104 1.90 -23.80 1.32
N LYS A 105 2.78 -22.86 1.66
CA LYS A 105 4.11 -23.05 2.24
C LYS A 105 4.37 -21.88 3.19
N PRO A 106 5.29 -22.00 4.17
CA PRO A 106 5.61 -20.90 5.08
C PRO A 106 5.92 -19.60 4.30
N GLY A 107 5.10 -18.58 4.50
CA GLY A 107 5.20 -17.27 3.83
C GLY A 107 4.62 -17.19 2.41
N GLN A 108 4.11 -18.28 1.84
CA GLN A 108 3.46 -18.31 0.53
C GLN A 108 1.95 -18.14 0.66
N LEU A 109 1.51 -16.88 0.64
CA LEU A 109 0.11 -16.46 0.82
C LEU A 109 -0.61 -16.42 -0.52
N VAL A 110 -1.27 -17.52 -0.89
CA VAL A 110 -1.97 -17.65 -2.18
C VAL A 110 -3.42 -17.20 -2.01
N PRO A 111 -3.93 -16.27 -2.83
CA PRO A 111 -5.30 -15.81 -2.69
C PRO A 111 -6.30 -16.91 -3.09
N MET A 112 -7.41 -17.00 -2.36
CA MET A 112 -8.46 -17.99 -2.63
C MET A 112 -9.29 -17.65 -3.87
N VAL A 113 -9.33 -16.37 -4.23
CA VAL A 113 -9.98 -15.82 -5.42
C VAL A 113 -8.93 -15.03 -6.20
N ALA A 114 -9.00 -15.01 -7.54
CA ALA A 114 -8.09 -14.23 -8.37
C ALA A 114 -8.09 -12.74 -7.98
N GLN A 115 -6.91 -12.24 -7.61
CA GLN A 115 -6.66 -10.86 -7.20
C GLN A 115 -5.72 -10.19 -8.20
N HIS A 116 -6.12 -9.09 -8.83
CA HIS A 116 -5.27 -8.31 -9.71
C HIS A 116 -4.59 -7.21 -8.93
N ARG A 117 -3.28 -7.05 -9.11
CA ARG A 117 -2.59 -5.91 -8.54
C ARG A 117 -2.99 -4.65 -9.28
N VAL A 118 -3.14 -3.58 -8.54
CA VAL A 118 -3.43 -2.25 -9.07
C VAL A 118 -2.45 -1.23 -8.49
N VAL A 119 -2.06 -0.27 -9.32
CA VAL A 119 -1.14 0.80 -8.96
C VAL A 119 -1.87 2.12 -9.13
N LEU A 120 -1.77 2.99 -8.13
CA LEU A 120 -2.34 4.32 -8.12
C LEU A 120 -1.26 5.33 -7.78
N ALA A 121 -1.49 6.56 -8.21
CA ALA A 121 -0.67 7.70 -7.87
C ALA A 121 -1.53 8.79 -7.22
N PRO A 122 -0.95 9.60 -6.30
CA PRO A 122 -1.63 10.78 -5.79
C PRO A 122 -1.84 11.81 -6.89
N ASP A 123 -2.96 12.53 -6.81
CA ASP A 123 -3.17 13.71 -7.65
C ASP A 123 -2.22 14.83 -7.23
N GLU A 124 -1.88 15.74 -8.16
CA GLU A 124 -0.95 16.85 -7.89
C GLU A 124 -1.40 17.78 -6.74
N ALA A 125 -2.72 17.82 -6.48
CA ALA A 125 -3.32 18.58 -5.39
C ALA A 125 -3.46 17.80 -4.07
N SER A 126 -3.01 16.54 -4.02
CA SER A 126 -2.92 15.78 -2.77
C SER A 126 -1.66 16.20 -2.01
N PRO A 127 -1.68 16.18 -0.67
CA PRO A 127 -0.50 16.53 0.11
C PRO A 127 0.66 15.64 -0.33
N SER A 128 1.77 16.28 -0.75
CA SER A 128 3.05 15.62 -0.95
C SER A 128 3.34 14.75 0.29
N GLY A 129 3.92 13.55 0.13
CA GLY A 129 4.17 12.60 1.23
C GLY A 129 5.05 13.10 2.39
N GLN A 130 5.36 14.40 2.40
CA GLN A 130 5.98 15.15 3.48
C GLN A 130 5.16 14.95 4.78
N GLY A 131 5.69 14.12 5.67
CA GLY A 131 5.11 13.87 6.99
C GLY A 131 4.30 12.58 7.13
N LEU A 132 4.37 11.65 6.17
CA LEU A 132 3.89 10.27 6.35
C LEU A 132 5.05 9.37 6.80
N PRO A 133 5.25 9.15 8.11
CA PRO A 133 6.46 8.50 8.61
C PRO A 133 6.38 6.96 8.50
N GLN A 134 5.23 6.40 8.11
CA GLN A 134 4.92 4.97 8.24
C GLN A 134 3.96 4.47 7.15
N MET A 135 4.01 3.16 6.91
CA MET A 135 3.12 2.43 6.00
C MET A 135 1.67 2.53 6.49
N LEU A 136 0.77 3.09 5.67
CA LEU A 136 -0.66 3.25 6.01
C LEU A 136 -1.52 2.23 5.29
N ARG A 137 -2.23 1.40 6.06
CA ARG A 137 -3.28 0.51 5.56
C ARG A 137 -4.62 1.23 5.49
N GLY A 138 -5.45 0.87 4.52
CA GLY A 138 -6.75 1.48 4.28
C GLY A 138 -7.54 0.78 3.20
N GLU A 139 -8.52 1.50 2.66
CA GLU A 139 -9.37 1.11 1.54
C GLU A 139 -9.26 2.13 0.42
N VAL A 140 -9.39 1.72 -0.84
CA VAL A 140 -9.41 2.63 -1.99
C VAL A 140 -10.69 2.46 -2.76
N THR A 141 -11.49 3.51 -2.84
CA THR A 141 -12.64 3.52 -3.75
C THR A 141 -12.19 4.06 -5.10
N VAL A 142 -12.51 3.36 -6.19
CA VAL A 142 -12.23 3.82 -7.58
C VAL A 142 -13.53 4.01 -8.33
N SER A 143 -13.66 5.10 -9.07
CA SER A 143 -14.78 5.32 -9.97
C SER A 143 -14.60 4.49 -11.25
N ALA A 144 -15.59 3.66 -11.59
CA ALA A 144 -15.61 2.90 -12.83
C ALA A 144 -16.74 3.41 -13.74
N GLU A 145 -16.48 3.51 -15.05
CA GLU A 145 -17.50 3.91 -16.02
C GLU A 145 -18.67 2.89 -16.03
N PRO A 146 -19.92 3.38 -16.09
CA PRO A 146 -21.09 2.53 -16.08
C PRO A 146 -21.38 1.95 -17.46
N GLU A 147 -21.37 0.62 -17.60
CA GLU A 147 -22.37 0.02 -18.49
C GLU A 147 -23.72 0.15 -17.77
N SER A 148 -24.58 0.96 -18.37
CA SER A 148 -26.00 1.19 -18.05
C SER A 148 -26.69 -0.08 -17.50
N LEU A 149 -27.55 -0.06 -16.47
CA LEU A 149 -28.74 0.76 -16.33
C LEU A 149 -29.17 0.76 -14.83
N MET A 150 -29.57 1.91 -14.30
CA MET A 150 -30.44 2.07 -13.12
C MET A 150 -29.94 1.69 -11.71
N ALA A 151 -28.83 0.97 -11.51
CA ALA A 151 -28.34 0.65 -10.17
C ALA A 151 -27.08 1.46 -9.82
N ARG A 152 -27.31 2.58 -9.13
CA ARG A 152 -26.37 3.15 -8.16
C ARG A 152 -25.68 2.02 -7.38
N THR A 153 -24.41 1.75 -7.66
CA THR A 153 -23.61 0.94 -6.76
C THR A 153 -22.19 1.51 -6.73
N CYS A 154 -21.90 2.30 -5.70
CA CYS A 154 -20.54 2.46 -5.19
C CYS A 154 -20.08 1.05 -4.76
N ARG A 155 -19.37 0.34 -5.63
CA ARG A 155 -18.73 -0.92 -5.26
C ARG A 155 -17.46 -0.60 -4.51
N HIS A 156 -17.35 -1.21 -3.32
CA HIS A 156 -16.18 -1.12 -2.47
C HIS A 156 -15.07 -1.89 -3.16
N VAL A 157 -13.99 -1.20 -3.53
CA VAL A 157 -12.76 -1.88 -3.93
C VAL A 157 -11.93 -2.02 -2.66
N TRP A 158 -11.83 -3.25 -2.16
CA TRP A 158 -11.13 -3.55 -0.92
C TRP A 158 -9.63 -3.54 -1.19
N ARG A 159 -8.97 -2.46 -0.77
CA ARG A 159 -7.60 -2.19 -1.24
C ARG A 159 -6.72 -1.69 -0.12
N VAL A 160 -5.96 -2.62 0.47
CA VAL A 160 -4.85 -2.19 1.30
C VAL A 160 -3.75 -1.65 0.42
N VAL A 161 -3.39 -0.42 0.73
CA VAL A 161 -2.30 0.31 0.10
C VAL A 161 -1.03 0.18 0.91
N MET A 162 0.05 -0.22 0.26
CA MET A 162 1.38 0.22 0.72
C MET A 162 1.65 1.55 0.05
N ALA A 163 1.95 2.58 0.86
CA ALA A 163 2.71 3.75 0.45
C ALA A 163 4.19 3.32 0.35
N GLU A 164 4.60 2.63 -0.71
CA GLU A 164 5.99 2.12 -0.80
C GLU A 164 6.87 3.12 -1.56
N LEU A 165 7.47 4.08 -0.85
CA LEU A 165 8.44 5.02 -1.43
C LEU A 165 9.54 4.23 -2.19
N ARG A 166 9.43 4.17 -3.52
CA ARG A 166 10.39 3.50 -4.39
C ARG A 166 11.12 4.57 -5.18
N ALA A 167 12.43 4.63 -4.96
CA ALA A 167 13.41 5.23 -5.87
C ALA A 167 14.70 4.42 -5.80
#